data_AF-A0A1F8UPR6-F1
#
_entry.id   AF-A0A1F8UPR6-F1
#
_cell.length_a   1.000
_cell.length_b   1.000
_cell.length_c   1.000
_cell.angle_alpha   90.00
_cell.angle_beta   90.00
_cell.angle_gamma   90.00
#
_symmetry.space_group_name_H-M   'P 1'
#
loop_
_entity.id
_entity.type
_entity.pdbx_description
1 polymer ?
#
loop_
_entity_poly.entity_id
_entity_poly.type
_entity_poly.pdbx_seq_one_letter_code
_entity_poly.pdbx_strand_id
1 'polypeptide(L)'
;MNKKQDTIILSPNTPVVGDKLKINYKGCLANTSDNSIYVHLGYTDNTTNWSDVSNLQMYRNSNNDFEAIIPVKDKQCLNFTFYDANGNWDNNYGNNYSFNVKVRPDW
;
A
#
# COMPACT_ATOMS: atom_id res chain seq x y z
N MET A 1 9.41 25.20 2.64
CA MET A 1 8.52 24.52 1.66
C MET A 1 7.77 23.45 2.42
N ASN A 2 6.47 23.63 2.66
CA ASN A 2 5.67 22.64 3.40
C ASN A 2 5.46 21.44 2.48
N LYS A 3 6.27 20.38 2.65
CA LYS A 3 5.99 19.10 1.99
C LYS A 3 4.61 18.64 2.45
N LYS A 4 3.68 18.47 1.52
CA LYS A 4 2.43 17.77 1.79
C LYS A 4 2.82 16.36 2.22
N GLN A 5 2.44 15.96 3.43
CA GLN A 5 2.75 14.62 3.93
C GLN A 5 1.89 13.61 3.16
N ASP A 6 2.53 12.55 2.65
CA ASP A 6 1.82 11.46 1.98
C ASP A 6 0.87 10.81 2.99
N THR A 7 -0.37 10.59 2.56
CA THR A 7 -1.41 10.01 3.40
C THR A 7 -1.83 8.67 2.81
N ILE A 8 -1.67 7.61 3.60
CA ILE A 8 -2.14 6.26 3.27
C ILE A 8 -3.35 5.95 4.15
N ILE A 9 -4.48 5.63 3.52
CA ILE A 9 -5.70 5.26 4.24
C ILE A 9 -5.99 3.79 3.96
N LEU A 10 -6.08 3.02 5.05
CA LEU A 10 -6.43 1.61 5.02
C LEU A 10 -7.90 1.42 5.41
N SER A 11 -8.60 0.55 4.70
CA SER A 11 -9.98 0.17 5.01
C SER A 11 -10.17 -1.33 4.84
N PRO A 12 -10.40 -2.10 5.91
CA PRO A 12 -10.47 -1.65 7.32
C PRO A 12 -9.13 -1.10 7.83
N ASN A 13 -9.17 -0.26 8.86
CA ASN A 13 -7.97 0.31 9.49
C ASN A 13 -7.15 -0.72 10.29
N THR A 14 -7.79 -1.83 10.64
CA THR A 14 -7.20 -2.96 11.36
C THR A 14 -7.51 -4.24 10.57
N PRO A 15 -6.81 -4.46 9.44
CA PRO A 15 -7.08 -5.62 8.59
C PRO A 15 -6.81 -6.92 9.34
N VAL A 16 -7.70 -7.90 9.12
CA VAL A 16 -7.50 -9.27 9.55
C VAL A 16 -7.33 -10.20 8.36
N VAL A 17 -6.66 -11.34 8.57
CA VAL A 17 -6.56 -12.39 7.56
C VAL A 17 -7.94 -12.77 7.03
N GLY A 18 -8.08 -12.86 5.72
CA GLY A 18 -9.33 -13.10 5.01
C GLY A 18 -10.11 -11.85 4.60
N ASP A 19 -9.75 -10.67 5.11
CA ASP A 19 -10.38 -9.42 4.69
C ASP A 19 -9.99 -9.03 3.24
N LYS A 20 -10.83 -8.19 2.63
CA LYS A 20 -10.45 -7.38 1.48
C LYS A 20 -9.98 -6.02 1.99
N LEU A 21 -8.68 -5.76 1.90
CA LEU A 21 -8.07 -4.50 2.30
C LEU A 21 -8.07 -3.53 1.12
N LYS A 22 -8.71 -2.38 1.29
CA LYS A 22 -8.55 -1.23 0.40
C LYS A 22 -7.40 -0.36 0.88
N ILE A 23 -6.46 -0.07 -0.02
CA ILE A 23 -5.34 0.86 0.17
C ILE A 23 -5.65 2.09 -0.68
N ASN A 24 -5.76 3.26 -0.06
CA ASN A 24 -5.91 4.54 -0.74
C ASN A 24 -4.63 5.37 -0.55
N TYR A 25 -3.97 5.70 -1.65
CA TYR A 25 -2.73 6.44 -1.75
C TYR A 25 -3.00 7.89 -2.16
N LYS A 26 -2.65 8.81 -1.26
CA LYS A 26 -2.62 10.25 -1.50
C LYS A 26 -1.21 10.75 -1.23
N GLY A 27 -0.32 10.53 -2.19
CA GLY A 27 1.08 10.91 -2.04
C GLY A 27 1.67 11.66 -3.22
N CYS A 28 2.99 11.83 -3.18
CA CYS A 28 3.74 12.67 -4.08
C CYS A 28 3.58 12.28 -5.57
N LEU A 29 3.46 10.99 -5.88
CA LEU A 29 3.26 10.50 -7.24
C LEU A 29 1.86 10.81 -7.79
N ALA A 30 0.87 11.07 -6.94
CA ALA A 30 -0.51 11.31 -7.38
C ALA A 30 -0.71 12.64 -8.12
N ASN A 31 0.28 13.54 -8.02
CA ASN A 31 0.27 14.87 -8.65
C ASN A 31 0.99 14.89 -10.02
N THR A 32 1.51 13.76 -10.50
CA THR A 32 2.12 13.70 -11.83
C THR A 32 1.05 13.59 -12.91
N SER A 33 1.36 14.00 -14.14
CA SER A 33 0.47 13.83 -15.30
C SER A 33 0.30 12.38 -15.72
N ASP A 34 1.09 11.47 -15.14
CA ASP A 34 0.99 10.04 -15.39
C ASP A 34 -0.11 9.43 -14.52
N ASN A 35 -0.98 8.66 -15.15
CA ASN A 35 -2.12 8.03 -14.48
C ASN A 35 -1.85 6.57 -14.09
N SER A 36 -0.64 6.08 -14.35
CA SER A 36 -0.28 4.68 -14.10
C SER A 36 0.53 4.57 -12.82
N ILE A 37 -0.17 4.52 -11.67
CA ILE A 37 0.44 4.23 -10.38
C ILE A 37 0.21 2.76 -10.02
N TYR A 38 1.22 2.14 -9.45
CA TYR A 38 1.21 0.75 -9.01
C TYR A 38 1.56 0.69 -7.53
N VAL A 39 0.97 -0.27 -6.83
CA VAL A 39 1.42 -0.68 -5.50
C VAL A 39 2.26 -1.94 -5.64
N HIS A 40 3.47 -1.90 -5.10
CA HIS A 40 4.34 -3.05 -4.90
C HIS A 40 4.20 -3.50 -3.44
N LEU A 41 3.73 -4.71 -3.19
CA LEU A 41 3.45 -5.17 -1.84
C LEU A 41 3.84 -6.62 -1.62
N GLY A 42 4.09 -6.98 -0.36
CA GLY A 42 4.32 -8.34 0.09
C GLY A 42 4.30 -8.42 1.61
N TYR A 43 4.47 -9.63 2.15
CA TYR A 43 4.54 -9.86 3.59
C TYR A 43 5.98 -10.02 4.06
N THR A 44 6.26 -9.53 5.25
CA THR A 44 7.56 -9.64 5.92
C THR A 44 7.38 -10.04 7.38
N ASP A 45 8.32 -10.83 7.88
CA ASP A 45 8.52 -11.15 9.29
C ASP A 45 9.36 -10.06 10.02
N ASN A 46 9.30 -8.81 9.52
CA ASN A 46 10.14 -7.68 9.91
C ASN A 46 11.61 -7.83 9.50
N THR A 47 11.88 -8.62 8.47
CA THR A 47 13.18 -8.69 7.79
C THR A 47 13.13 -7.98 6.43
N THR A 48 14.26 -7.94 5.72
CA THR A 48 14.33 -7.41 4.35
C THR A 48 13.70 -8.34 3.32
N ASN A 49 13.38 -9.58 3.69
CA ASN A 49 12.82 -10.56 2.77
C ASN A 49 11.31 -10.39 2.67
N TRP A 50 10.81 -10.35 1.45
CA TRP A 50 9.38 -10.23 1.17
C TRP A 50 8.88 -11.55 0.60
N SER A 51 7.66 -11.92 0.96
CA SER A 51 6.95 -13.10 0.45
C SER A 51 5.59 -12.68 -0.15
N ASP A 52 5.01 -13.53 -1.01
CA ASP A 52 3.77 -13.25 -1.76
C ASP A 52 3.78 -11.87 -2.43
N VAL A 53 4.91 -11.53 -3.04
CA VAL A 53 5.13 -10.22 -3.67
C VAL A 53 4.22 -10.06 -4.89
N SER A 54 3.53 -8.92 -4.95
CA SER A 54 2.67 -8.57 -6.08
C SER A 54 2.80 -7.11 -6.45
N ASN A 55 2.57 -6.83 -7.74
CA ASN A 55 2.46 -5.49 -8.28
C ASN A 55 1.05 -5.33 -8.83
N LEU A 56 0.31 -4.34 -8.34
CA LEU A 56 -1.06 -4.09 -8.76
C LEU A 56 -1.19 -2.66 -9.25
N GLN A 57 -1.74 -2.50 -10.45
CA GLN A 57 -2.13 -1.19 -10.93
C GLN A 57 -3.25 -0.65 -10.04
N MET A 58 -3.09 0.60 -9.60
CA MET A 58 -4.08 1.32 -8.81
C MET A 58 -5.01 2.10 -9.72
N TYR A 59 -6.25 2.27 -9.28
CA TYR A 59 -7.26 3.04 -10.00
C TYR A 59 -7.44 4.41 -9.38
N ARG A 60 -7.54 5.46 -10.20
CA ARG A 60 -7.83 6.80 -9.71
C ARG A 60 -9.30 6.87 -9.30
N ASN A 61 -9.57 7.29 -8.06
CA ASN A 61 -10.93 7.46 -7.55
C ASN A 61 -11.45 8.89 -7.72
N SER A 62 -12.70 9.14 -7.31
CA SER A 62 -13.37 10.45 -7.46
C SER A 62 -12.70 11.59 -6.69
N ASN A 63 -11.83 11.30 -5.73
CA ASN A 63 -11.09 12.29 -4.96
C ASN A 63 -9.71 12.61 -5.57
N ASN A 64 -9.40 12.07 -6.76
CA ASN A 64 -8.09 12.08 -7.42
C ASN A 64 -6.98 11.35 -6.65
N ASP A 65 -7.34 10.52 -5.67
CA ASP A 65 -6.41 9.58 -5.02
C ASP A 65 -6.33 8.28 -5.83
N PHE A 66 -5.35 7.43 -5.51
CA PHE A 66 -5.19 6.12 -6.14
C PHE A 66 -5.58 5.00 -5.17
N GLU A 67 -6.36 4.02 -5.63
CA GLU A 67 -6.80 2.90 -4.80
C GLU A 67 -6.54 1.53 -5.41
N ALA A 68 -6.27 0.56 -4.53
CA ALA A 68 -6.21 -0.85 -4.85
C ALA A 68 -6.94 -1.65 -3.76
N ILE A 69 -7.53 -2.79 -4.14
CA ILE A 69 -8.16 -3.73 -3.21
C ILE A 69 -7.41 -5.05 -3.31
N ILE A 70 -6.93 -5.55 -2.16
CA ILE A 70 -6.17 -6.79 -2.07
C ILE A 70 -6.83 -7.75 -1.08
N PRO A 71 -6.73 -9.07 -1.28
CA PRO A 71 -7.01 -10.04 -0.23
C PRO A 71 -5.88 -10.04 0.80
N VAL A 72 -6.21 -10.00 2.09
CA VAL A 72 -5.25 -10.20 3.18
C VAL A 72 -5.08 -11.70 3.38
N LYS A 73 -3.89 -12.22 3.07
CA LYS A 73 -3.61 -13.66 3.01
C LYS A 73 -2.73 -14.16 4.15
N ASP A 74 -1.95 -13.28 4.77
CA ASP A 74 -1.00 -13.62 5.82
C ASP A 74 -1.17 -12.68 7.03
N LYS A 75 -0.83 -13.20 8.22
CA LYS A 75 -0.81 -12.49 9.50
C LYS A 75 0.49 -11.72 9.75
N GLN A 76 1.50 -11.94 8.90
CA GLN A 76 2.75 -11.19 8.90
C GLN A 76 2.51 -9.70 8.60
N CYS A 77 3.55 -8.89 8.78
CA CYS A 77 3.49 -7.47 8.50
C CYS A 77 3.38 -7.28 6.98
N LEU A 78 2.36 -6.53 6.54
CA LEU A 78 2.21 -6.16 5.13
C LEU A 78 3.11 -4.96 4.87
N ASN A 79 4.05 -5.09 3.94
CA ASN A 79 4.97 -4.04 3.51
C ASN A 79 4.65 -3.63 2.08
N PHE A 80 4.74 -2.34 1.76
CA PHE A 80 4.47 -1.86 0.42
C PHE A 80 5.11 -0.51 0.09
N THR A 81 5.24 -0.28 -1.21
CA THR A 81 5.71 0.96 -1.84
C THR A 81 4.86 1.26 -3.07
N PHE A 82 4.99 2.48 -3.58
CA PHE A 82 4.30 2.90 -4.79
C PHE A 82 5.30 3.26 -5.87
N TYR A 83 4.95 3.02 -7.13
CA TYR A 83 5.75 3.48 -8.25
C TYR A 83 4.87 3.92 -9.42
N ASP A 84 5.39 4.83 -10.24
CA ASP A 84 4.76 5.22 -11.50
C ASP A 84 5.38 4.50 -12.71
N ALA A 85 4.74 4.61 -13.88
CA ALA A 85 5.25 4.01 -15.11
C ALA A 85 6.58 4.62 -15.61
N ASN A 86 7.03 5.74 -15.05
CA ASN A 86 8.31 6.38 -15.38
C ASN A 86 9.46 5.91 -14.49
N GLY A 87 9.19 4.98 -13.56
CA GLY A 87 10.20 4.43 -12.65
C GLY A 87 10.48 5.31 -11.43
N ASN A 88 9.62 6.28 -11.13
CA ASN A 88 9.70 7.01 -9.86
C ASN A 88 9.08 6.16 -8.74
N TRP A 89 9.78 6.08 -7.62
CA TRP A 89 9.34 5.33 -6.45
C TRP A 89 8.98 6.27 -5.29
N ASP A 90 7.85 5.98 -4.66
CA ASP A 90 7.53 6.43 -3.32
C ASP A 90 7.66 5.24 -2.37
N ASN A 91 8.85 5.13 -1.79
CA ASN A 91 9.21 4.13 -0.80
C ASN A 91 9.38 4.75 0.60
N ASN A 92 8.72 5.88 0.87
CA ASN A 92 8.82 6.59 2.14
C ASN A 92 10.28 6.82 2.59
N TYR A 93 11.11 7.31 1.65
CA TYR A 93 12.53 7.58 1.87
C TYR A 93 13.34 6.33 2.31
N GLY A 94 12.99 5.16 1.76
CA GLY A 94 13.63 3.88 2.05
C GLY A 94 13.05 3.11 3.23
N ASN A 95 12.08 3.68 3.96
CA ASN A 95 11.43 2.99 5.09
C ASN A 95 10.27 2.10 4.66
N ASN A 96 9.76 2.30 3.44
CA ASN A 96 8.50 1.75 2.94
C ASN A 96 7.30 2.13 3.81
N TYR A 97 6.13 1.63 3.45
CA TYR A 97 4.93 1.69 4.29
C TYR A 97 4.64 0.29 4.81
N SER A 98 4.32 0.17 6.09
CA SER A 98 4.08 -1.14 6.71
C SER A 98 3.00 -1.11 7.79
N PHE A 99 2.23 -2.20 7.88
CA PHE A 99 1.14 -2.32 8.85
C PHE A 99 0.97 -3.77 9.31
N ASN A 100 0.68 -3.94 10.60
CA ASN A 100 0.45 -5.25 11.19
C ASN A 100 -0.95 -5.77 10.86
N VAL A 101 -1.02 -7.00 10.36
CA VAL A 101 -2.29 -7.73 10.18
C VAL A 101 -2.67 -8.39 11.51
N LYS A 102 -3.94 -8.28 11.90
CA LYS A 102 -4.46 -9.00 13.06
C LYS A 102 -5.01 -10.36 12.66
N VAL A 103 -5.05 -11.29 13.60
CA VAL A 103 -5.80 -12.54 13.44
C VAL A 103 -7.18 -12.32 14.06
N ARG A 104 -8.25 -12.84 13.43
CA ARG A 104 -9.57 -12.86 14.08
C ARG A 104 -9.46 -13.68 15.36
N PRO A 105 -10.01 -13.22 16.49
CA PRO A 105 -10.12 -14.06 17.66
C PRO A 105 -11.01 -15.27 17.32
N ASP A 106 -10.51 -16.48 17.56
CA ASP A 106 -11.33 -17.69 17.51
C ASP A 106 -12.16 -17.74 18.81
N TRP A 107 -13.43 -17.32 18.75
CA TRP A 107 -14.41 -17.55 19.82
C TRP A 107 -15.72 -18.07 19.23
#